data_AF-A0A350NLB8-F1
#
_entry.id   AF-A0A350NLB8-F1
#
_cell.length_a   1.000
_cell.length_b   1.000
_cell.length_c   1.000
_cell.angle_alpha   90.00
_cell.angle_beta   90.00
_cell.angle_gamma   90.00
#
_symmetry.space_group_name_H-M   'P 1'
#
loop_
_entity.id
_entity.type
_entity.pdbx_description
1 polymer ?
#
loop_
_entity_poly.entity_id
_entity_poly.type
_entity_poly.pdbx_seq_one_letter_code
_entity_poly.pdbx_strand_id
1 'polypeptide(L)'
;MSRKNRALLLIMLALAVITLTGCGEPEDEVKVPKGNLQGTISYKNIDPGGVAGYANHAQVTMSGTGLPVRSAYTDANGQYLISDVLVGSYDVIACFATATNISSMDFPLDFYYGEYSLNYGAHSYCDLTGPYPNLSLSLGNVVIADATTTTLDFFLYGY
;
A
#
# COMPACT_ATOMS: atom_id res chain seq x y z
N MET A 1 -2.00 69.89 -59.66
CA MET A 1 -1.44 68.67 -59.03
C MET A 1 -2.31 67.48 -59.46
N SER A 2 -1.96 66.81 -60.57
CA SER A 2 -1.60 65.37 -60.67
C SER A 2 -2.74 64.40 -60.25
N ARG A 3 -3.55 63.86 -61.18
CA ARG A 3 -3.40 62.63 -62.01
C ARG A 3 -4.10 61.38 -61.42
N LYS A 4 -5.08 60.90 -62.21
CA LYS A 4 -5.33 59.49 -62.62
C LYS A 4 -6.01 58.49 -61.65
N ASN A 5 -7.13 57.98 -62.17
CA ASN A 5 -7.52 56.56 -62.28
C ASN A 5 -8.22 55.84 -61.10
N ARG A 6 -9.55 55.69 -61.29
CA ARG A 6 -10.37 54.46 -61.16
C ARG A 6 -9.75 53.26 -60.43
N ALA A 7 -10.34 52.83 -59.30
CA ALA A 7 -10.51 51.42 -58.96
C ALA A 7 -11.55 51.20 -57.84
N LEU A 8 -12.49 50.32 -58.17
CA LEU A 8 -13.51 49.62 -57.36
C LEU A 8 -12.91 48.97 -56.09
N LEU A 9 -13.63 48.89 -54.97
CA LEU A 9 -13.48 47.74 -54.05
C LEU A 9 -14.74 47.50 -53.20
N LEU A 10 -15.20 46.25 -53.29
CA LEU A 10 -16.39 45.67 -52.67
C LEU A 10 -16.21 45.48 -51.16
N ILE A 11 -17.17 45.94 -50.36
CA ILE A 11 -17.27 45.57 -48.94
C ILE A 11 -18.06 44.26 -48.88
N MET A 12 -17.37 43.15 -49.13
CA MET A 12 -17.87 41.82 -48.77
C MET A 12 -17.50 41.59 -47.30
N LEU A 13 -18.53 41.59 -46.45
CA LEU A 13 -18.45 41.29 -45.02
C LEU A 13 -18.00 39.84 -44.86
N ALA A 14 -16.70 39.61 -44.73
CA ALA A 14 -16.14 38.31 -44.43
C ALA A 14 -16.51 37.96 -42.99
N LEU A 15 -17.41 36.99 -42.85
CA LEU A 15 -17.69 36.30 -41.60
C LEU A 15 -16.36 35.68 -41.12
N ALA A 16 -15.71 36.30 -40.14
CA ALA A 16 -14.55 35.71 -39.50
C ALA A 16 -15.04 34.48 -38.74
N VAL A 17 -14.92 33.31 -39.36
CA VAL A 17 -14.93 32.03 -38.66
C VAL A 17 -13.67 32.05 -37.80
N ILE A 18 -13.84 32.47 -36.54
CA ILE A 18 -12.81 32.29 -35.52
C ILE A 18 -12.77 30.79 -35.26
N THR A 19 -11.89 30.07 -35.94
CA THR A 19 -11.47 28.76 -35.47
C THR A 19 -10.67 29.01 -34.20
N LEU A 20 -11.33 28.95 -33.04
CA LEU A 20 -10.66 28.73 -31.75
C LEU A 20 -10.06 27.31 -31.77
N THR A 21 -9.00 27.10 -32.55
CA THR A 21 -8.07 26.00 -32.33
C THR A 21 -7.19 26.43 -31.17
N GLY A 22 -7.69 26.16 -29.97
CA GLY A 22 -7.04 26.49 -28.73
C GLY A 22 -7.76 25.87 -27.55
N CYS A 23 -8.30 24.64 -27.70
CA CYS A 23 -8.34 23.77 -26.54
C CYS A 23 -6.88 23.48 -26.21
N GLY A 24 -6.29 24.23 -25.29
CA GLY A 24 -5.07 23.77 -24.64
C GLY A 24 -5.36 22.37 -24.11
N GLU A 25 -4.49 21.42 -24.45
CA GLU A 25 -4.52 20.12 -23.80
C GLU A 25 -4.52 20.37 -22.28
N PRO A 26 -5.37 19.66 -21.52
CA PRO A 26 -5.31 19.76 -20.07
C PRO A 26 -3.87 19.46 -19.65
N GLU A 27 -3.29 20.36 -18.88
CA GLU A 27 -1.94 20.23 -18.36
C GLU A 27 -1.82 18.83 -17.74
N ASP A 28 -0.87 18.01 -18.20
CA ASP A 28 -0.73 16.63 -17.75
C ASP A 28 -0.74 16.60 -16.21
N GLU A 29 -1.76 15.96 -15.63
CA GLU A 29 -1.85 15.79 -14.18
C GLU A 29 -0.54 15.14 -13.71
N VAL A 30 0.22 15.83 -12.85
CA VAL A 30 1.45 15.28 -12.29
C VAL A 30 1.09 14.07 -11.45
N LYS A 31 1.19 12.89 -12.06
CA LYS A 31 0.88 11.62 -11.40
C LYS A 31 1.80 11.42 -10.21
N VAL A 32 1.22 11.45 -9.01
CA VAL A 32 1.95 11.12 -7.78
C VAL A 32 2.25 9.61 -7.79
N PRO A 33 3.52 9.18 -7.70
CA PRO A 33 3.87 7.77 -7.70
C PRO A 33 3.28 7.02 -6.51
N LYS A 34 2.68 5.85 -6.77
CA LYS A 34 2.01 5.03 -5.75
C LYS A 34 2.22 3.54 -6.03
N GLY A 35 2.29 2.76 -4.96
CA GLY A 35 2.33 1.30 -4.99
C GLY A 35 1.34 0.69 -3.99
N ASN A 36 1.50 -0.60 -3.73
CA ASN A 36 0.67 -1.36 -2.81
C ASN A 36 1.54 -2.18 -1.86
N LEU A 37 0.98 -2.49 -0.69
CA LEU A 37 1.50 -3.50 0.22
C LEU A 37 0.44 -4.58 0.40
N GLN A 38 0.83 -5.84 0.26
CA GLN A 38 -0.04 -6.97 0.56
C GLN A 38 0.73 -8.08 1.26
N GLY A 39 0.01 -9.04 1.79
CA GLY A 39 0.60 -10.28 2.29
C GLY A 39 -0.37 -11.05 3.16
N THR A 40 0.18 -11.95 3.95
CA THR A 40 -0.55 -12.80 4.87
C THR A 40 0.00 -12.70 6.28
N ILE A 41 -0.86 -12.93 7.27
CA ILE A 41 -0.45 -13.19 8.66
C ILE A 41 -0.86 -14.60 9.01
N SER A 42 0.12 -15.42 9.36
CA SER A 42 -0.09 -16.81 9.78
C SER A 42 0.48 -17.07 11.17
N TYR A 43 0.03 -18.17 11.75
CA TYR A 43 0.50 -18.63 13.04
C TYR A 43 0.71 -20.15 13.07
N LYS A 44 1.59 -20.61 13.94
CA LYS A 44 1.82 -22.04 14.17
C LYS A 44 2.36 -22.30 15.57
N ASN A 45 1.68 -23.17 16.33
CA ASN A 45 2.31 -23.91 17.41
C ASN A 45 3.13 -25.06 16.79
N ILE A 46 4.41 -25.13 17.10
CA ILE A 46 5.32 -26.12 16.49
C ILE A 46 5.46 -27.43 17.27
N ASP A 47 4.80 -27.55 18.43
CA ASP A 47 4.74 -28.78 19.20
C ASP A 47 3.96 -29.90 18.48
N PRO A 48 4.20 -31.18 18.86
CA PRO A 48 3.42 -32.30 18.34
C PRO A 48 1.92 -32.12 18.62
N GLY A 49 1.13 -31.99 17.55
CA GLY A 49 -0.31 -31.73 17.65
C GLY A 49 -0.69 -30.25 17.75
N GLY A 50 0.29 -29.34 17.66
CA GLY A 50 0.08 -27.90 17.62
C GLY A 50 -0.80 -27.46 16.45
N VAL A 51 -1.56 -26.40 16.67
CA VAL A 51 -2.44 -25.79 15.66
C VAL A 51 -1.70 -24.80 14.79
N ALA A 52 -2.05 -24.75 13.51
CA ALA A 52 -1.58 -23.75 12.57
C ALA A 52 -2.77 -23.15 11.82
N GLY A 53 -2.62 -21.90 11.37
CA GLY A 53 -3.65 -21.23 10.59
C GLY A 53 -3.29 -19.81 10.23
N TYR A 54 -4.31 -19.03 9.90
CA TYR A 54 -4.21 -17.64 9.51
C TYR A 54 -4.84 -16.73 10.55
N ALA A 55 -4.20 -15.59 10.85
CA ALA A 55 -4.74 -14.64 11.81
C ALA A 55 -5.86 -13.82 11.15
N ASN A 56 -7.09 -14.00 11.59
CA ASN A 56 -8.25 -13.26 11.12
C ASN A 56 -8.44 -11.97 11.93
N HIS A 57 -8.72 -10.85 11.24
CA HIS A 57 -8.94 -9.54 11.86
C HIS A 57 -7.75 -8.98 12.64
N ALA A 58 -6.53 -9.43 12.34
CA ALA A 58 -5.31 -8.78 12.82
C ALA A 58 -5.10 -7.46 12.05
N GLN A 59 -4.54 -6.44 12.70
CA GLN A 59 -4.32 -5.13 12.07
C GLN A 59 -2.89 -5.03 11.53
N VAL A 60 -2.74 -4.68 10.26
CA VAL A 60 -1.46 -4.25 9.69
C VAL A 60 -1.46 -2.74 9.59
N THR A 61 -0.44 -2.10 10.17
CA THR A 61 -0.25 -0.65 10.10
C THR A 61 1.10 -0.35 9.47
N MET A 62 1.17 0.67 8.62
CA MET A 62 2.43 1.18 8.08
C MET A 62 2.58 2.68 8.34
N SER A 63 3.79 3.08 8.74
CA SER A 63 4.14 4.46 9.05
C SER A 63 5.53 4.78 8.53
N GLY A 64 5.70 5.95 7.91
CA GLY A 64 6.99 6.44 7.42
C GLY A 64 7.14 7.93 7.74
N THR A 65 8.38 8.42 7.78
CA THR A 65 8.63 9.84 8.09
C THR A 65 8.08 10.74 6.98
N GLY A 66 7.15 11.64 7.33
CA GLY A 66 6.50 12.54 6.37
C GLY A 66 5.49 11.86 5.43
N LEU A 67 5.17 10.58 5.67
CA LEU A 67 4.22 9.81 4.88
C LEU A 67 2.94 9.55 5.69
N PRO A 68 1.75 9.48 5.05
CA PRO A 68 0.51 9.14 5.75
C PRO A 68 0.57 7.76 6.39
N VAL A 69 0.06 7.64 7.62
CA VAL A 69 -0.20 6.33 8.23
C VAL A 69 -1.36 5.65 7.47
N ARG A 70 -1.20 4.36 7.20
CA ARG A 70 -2.23 3.51 6.57
C ARG A 70 -2.37 2.23 7.36
N SER A 71 -3.54 1.61 7.30
CA SER A 71 -3.76 0.30 7.91
C SER A 71 -4.81 -0.52 7.17
N ALA A 72 -4.74 -1.85 7.33
CA ALA A 72 -5.77 -2.79 6.90
C ALA A 72 -5.95 -3.88 7.97
N TYR A 73 -7.11 -4.52 7.98
CA TYR A 73 -7.34 -5.73 8.74
C TYR A 73 -7.19 -6.96 7.84
N THR A 74 -6.67 -8.05 8.38
CA THR A 74 -6.64 -9.32 7.67
C THR A 74 -8.03 -9.91 7.52
N ASP A 75 -8.26 -10.61 6.41
CA ASP A 75 -9.45 -11.44 6.18
C ASP A 75 -9.36 -12.80 6.89
N ALA A 76 -10.36 -13.66 6.69
CA ALA A 76 -10.40 -15.00 7.28
C ALA A 76 -9.26 -15.94 6.82
N ASN A 77 -8.62 -15.63 5.69
CA ASN A 77 -7.44 -16.34 5.18
C ASN A 77 -6.13 -15.62 5.58
N GLY A 78 -6.19 -14.66 6.49
CA GLY A 78 -5.04 -13.89 6.95
C GLY A 78 -4.50 -12.89 5.94
N GLN A 79 -5.17 -12.68 4.81
CA GLN A 79 -4.70 -11.79 3.75
C GLN A 79 -5.02 -10.34 4.09
N TYR A 80 -4.11 -9.44 3.76
CA TYR A 80 -4.35 -8.00 3.84
C TYR A 80 -3.87 -7.29 2.58
N LEU A 81 -4.47 -6.14 2.29
CA LEU A 81 -4.08 -5.25 1.20
C LEU A 81 -4.18 -3.80 1.67
N ILE A 82 -3.09 -3.06 1.52
CA ILE A 82 -3.05 -1.60 1.65
C ILE A 82 -2.69 -1.06 0.27
N SER A 83 -3.69 -0.55 -0.46
CA SER A 83 -3.51 -0.03 -1.82
C SER A 83 -3.23 1.47 -1.84
N ASP A 84 -2.79 1.97 -2.99
CA ASP A 84 -2.62 3.41 -3.26
C ASP A 84 -1.72 4.12 -2.23
N VAL A 85 -0.64 3.45 -1.86
CA VAL A 85 0.36 3.92 -0.89
C VAL A 85 1.39 4.76 -1.63
N LEU A 86 1.73 5.93 -1.08
CA LEU A 86 2.79 6.76 -1.64
C LEU A 86 4.12 6.00 -1.62
N VAL A 87 4.94 6.18 -2.66
CA VAL A 87 6.28 5.59 -2.68
C VAL A 87 7.12 6.08 -1.49
N GLY A 88 7.92 5.19 -0.91
CA GLY A 88 8.71 5.53 0.28
C GLY A 88 9.14 4.32 1.09
N SER A 89 9.76 4.60 2.22
CA SER A 89 10.19 3.61 3.21
C SER A 89 9.28 3.67 4.44
N TYR A 90 8.82 2.51 4.90
CA TYR A 90 7.86 2.40 6.00
C TYR A 90 8.34 1.39 7.04
N ASP A 91 8.00 1.66 8.30
CA ASP A 91 7.92 0.63 9.32
C ASP A 91 6.52 0.00 9.22
N VAL A 92 6.48 -1.34 9.16
CA VAL A 92 5.23 -2.11 9.07
C VAL A 92 5.08 -2.96 10.32
N ILE A 93 3.90 -2.87 10.94
CA ILE A 93 3.57 -3.56 12.19
C ILE A 93 2.32 -4.40 11.96
N ALA A 94 2.41 -5.70 12.21
CA ALA A 94 1.29 -6.62 12.33
C ALA A 94 0.92 -6.79 13.81
N CYS A 95 -0.24 -6.27 14.21
CA CYS A 95 -0.76 -6.29 15.58
C CYS A 95 -1.88 -7.33 15.72
N PHE A 96 -1.75 -8.19 16.73
CA PHE A 96 -2.66 -9.30 16.98
C PHE A 96 -3.76 -8.98 17.98
N ALA A 97 -3.76 -7.79 18.59
CA ALA A 97 -4.73 -7.40 19.63
C ALA A 97 -6.20 -7.45 19.19
N THR A 98 -6.47 -7.25 17.89
CA THR A 98 -7.81 -7.32 17.31
C THR A 98 -8.12 -8.68 16.68
N ALA A 99 -7.15 -9.59 16.63
CA ALA A 99 -7.33 -10.85 15.96
C ALA A 99 -8.35 -11.75 16.70
N THR A 100 -9.30 -12.32 15.96
CA THR A 100 -10.43 -13.03 16.58
C THR A 100 -10.14 -14.48 16.92
N ASN A 101 -9.04 -15.04 16.41
CA ASN A 101 -8.69 -16.45 16.55
C ASN A 101 -7.29 -16.70 17.13
N ILE A 102 -6.62 -15.64 17.63
CA ILE A 102 -5.31 -15.70 18.30
C ILE A 102 -5.44 -15.95 19.80
N SER A 103 -6.41 -15.33 20.46
CA SER A 103 -6.66 -15.51 21.88
C SER A 103 -7.08 -16.95 22.27
N SER A 104 -7.44 -17.78 21.28
CA SER A 104 -7.80 -19.18 21.45
C SER A 104 -6.68 -20.15 21.07
N MET A 105 -5.48 -19.66 20.75
CA MET A 105 -4.37 -20.52 20.35
C MET A 105 -3.73 -21.17 21.57
N ASP A 106 -3.63 -22.50 21.51
CA ASP A 106 -2.94 -23.31 22.50
C ASP A 106 -1.43 -23.13 22.26
N PHE A 107 -0.82 -22.18 22.95
CA PHE A 107 0.63 -22.01 23.04
C PHE A 107 1.06 -22.39 24.47
N PRO A 108 1.22 -23.69 24.74
CA PRO A 108 1.26 -24.21 26.10
C PRO A 108 2.49 -23.75 26.90
N LEU A 109 3.54 -23.20 26.26
CA LEU A 109 4.77 -22.81 26.93
C LEU A 109 5.03 -21.29 26.95
N ASP A 110 4.06 -20.46 26.51
CA ASP A 110 4.15 -18.99 26.46
C ASP A 110 5.45 -18.44 25.80
N PHE A 111 6.08 -19.24 24.93
CA PHE A 111 7.28 -18.84 24.21
C PHE A 111 6.92 -18.55 22.76
N TYR A 112 7.23 -17.34 22.29
CA TYR A 112 6.84 -16.86 20.97
C TYR A 112 8.01 -16.24 20.22
N TYR A 113 8.00 -16.37 18.90
CA TYR A 113 8.90 -15.64 18.02
C TYR A 113 8.20 -15.32 16.70
N GLY A 114 8.71 -14.29 16.02
CA GLY A 114 8.18 -13.83 14.75
C GLY A 114 9.16 -14.01 13.62
N GLU A 115 8.66 -14.38 12.44
CA GLU A 115 9.39 -14.29 11.19
C GLU A 115 8.60 -13.48 10.16
N TYR A 116 9.29 -13.06 9.10
CA TYR A 116 8.69 -12.44 7.94
C TYR A 116 9.31 -12.97 6.64
N SER A 117 8.58 -12.81 5.53
CA SER A 117 9.11 -12.92 4.17
C SER A 117 8.76 -11.66 3.40
N LEU A 118 9.78 -10.95 2.89
CA LEU A 118 9.61 -9.75 2.08
C LEU A 118 9.87 -10.08 0.61
N ASN A 119 8.93 -9.73 -0.27
CA ASN A 119 8.98 -9.95 -1.71
C ASN A 119 9.33 -11.40 -2.08
N TYR A 120 8.71 -12.37 -1.39
CA TYR A 120 8.95 -13.80 -1.56
C TYR A 120 10.41 -14.22 -1.26
N GLY A 121 11.11 -13.44 -0.44
CA GLY A 121 12.44 -13.76 0.05
C GLY A 121 12.44 -14.87 1.10
N ALA A 122 13.65 -15.24 1.54
CA ALA A 122 13.83 -16.17 2.64
C ALA A 122 13.20 -15.63 3.93
N HIS A 123 12.78 -16.55 4.80
CA HIS A 123 12.28 -16.20 6.12
C HIS A 123 13.40 -15.57 6.95
N SER A 124 13.05 -14.54 7.71
CA SER A 124 13.97 -13.87 8.64
C SER A 124 13.21 -13.47 9.89
N TYR A 125 13.90 -13.43 11.04
CA TYR A 125 13.29 -12.99 12.28
C TYR A 125 12.83 -11.53 12.18
N CYS A 126 11.63 -11.24 12.67
CA CYS A 126 11.17 -9.87 12.91
C CYS A 126 11.24 -9.53 14.40
N ASP A 127 11.15 -8.23 14.69
CA ASP A 127 11.02 -7.77 16.06
C ASP A 127 9.63 -8.14 16.59
N LEU A 128 9.60 -8.83 17.73
CA LEU A 128 8.38 -9.21 18.44
C LEU A 128 8.26 -8.39 19.72
N THR A 129 7.10 -7.76 19.92
CA THR A 129 6.81 -6.94 21.10
C THR A 129 5.42 -7.20 21.65
N GLY A 130 5.19 -6.78 22.90
CA GLY A 130 3.89 -6.89 23.58
C GLY A 130 3.69 -8.21 24.35
N PRO A 131 2.71 -8.25 25.28
CA PRO A 131 2.30 -9.49 25.95
C PRO A 131 1.27 -10.25 25.10
N TYR A 132 1.26 -11.58 25.17
CA TYR A 132 0.19 -12.38 24.58
C TYR A 132 -1.18 -12.04 25.22
N PRO A 133 -2.29 -11.98 24.45
CA PRO A 133 -2.40 -12.17 22.99
C PRO A 133 -2.13 -10.89 22.17
N ASN A 134 -1.84 -9.76 22.81
CA ASN A 134 -1.58 -8.46 22.19
C ASN A 134 -0.13 -8.35 21.67
N LEU A 135 0.31 -9.36 20.95
CA LEU A 135 1.63 -9.39 20.31
C LEU A 135 1.65 -8.44 19.10
N SER A 136 2.84 -7.99 18.74
CA SER A 136 3.10 -7.24 17.52
C SER A 136 4.40 -7.69 16.88
N LEU A 137 4.35 -7.96 15.57
CA LEU A 137 5.51 -8.24 14.73
C LEU A 137 5.82 -6.99 13.91
N SER A 138 7.07 -6.54 13.90
CA SER A 138 7.46 -5.35 13.17
C SER A 138 8.67 -5.56 12.27
N LEU A 139 8.60 -4.95 11.09
CA LEU A 139 9.70 -4.86 10.15
C LEU A 139 9.89 -3.40 9.73
N GLY A 140 11.10 -2.88 9.94
CA GLY A 140 11.46 -1.55 9.47
C GLY A 140 11.96 -1.53 8.02
N ASN A 141 11.96 -0.34 7.43
CA ASN A 141 12.51 -0.06 6.10
C ASN A 141 11.89 -0.86 4.93
N VAL A 142 10.58 -1.11 4.98
CA VAL A 142 9.84 -1.71 3.87
C VAL A 142 9.64 -0.67 2.77
N VAL A 143 10.20 -0.93 1.59
CA VAL A 143 10.12 -0.01 0.44
C VAL A 143 8.89 -0.28 -0.40
N ILE A 144 8.10 0.76 -0.65
CA ILE A 144 7.01 0.78 -1.64
C ILE A 144 7.51 1.54 -2.87
N ALA A 145 7.55 0.87 -4.02
CA ALA A 145 7.97 1.44 -5.29
C ALA A 145 6.78 1.74 -6.22
N ASP A 146 6.99 2.63 -7.19
CA ASP A 146 5.92 3.10 -8.09
C ASP A 146 5.34 1.96 -8.93
N ALA A 147 4.01 1.89 -8.99
CA ALA A 147 3.24 0.88 -9.71
C ALA A 147 3.61 -0.57 -9.36
N THR A 148 4.21 -0.80 -8.19
CA THR A 148 4.56 -2.13 -7.70
C THR A 148 3.67 -2.57 -6.55
N THR A 149 3.59 -3.87 -6.38
CA THR A 149 3.02 -4.49 -5.19
C THR A 149 4.16 -5.12 -4.41
N THR A 150 4.43 -4.60 -3.22
CA THR A 150 5.35 -5.19 -2.25
C THR A 150 4.59 -6.28 -1.50
N THR A 151 5.18 -7.47 -1.40
CA THR A 151 4.61 -8.58 -0.62
C THR A 151 5.34 -8.70 0.71
N LEU A 152 4.62 -8.75 1.82
CA LEU A 152 5.18 -8.93 3.16
C LEU A 152 4.32 -9.91 3.95
N ASP A 153 4.82 -11.13 4.12
CA ASP A 153 4.17 -12.14 4.94
C ASP A 153 4.76 -12.12 6.35
N PHE A 154 3.90 -12.24 7.37
CA PHE A 154 4.29 -12.39 8.77
C PHE A 154 3.91 -13.78 9.29
N PHE A 155 4.79 -14.35 10.12
CA PHE A 155 4.63 -15.66 10.71
C PHE A 155 4.83 -15.56 12.22
N LEU A 156 3.80 -15.86 12.99
CA LEU A 156 3.89 -15.98 14.44
C LEU A 156 4.07 -17.45 14.82
N TYR A 157 5.18 -17.76 15.48
CA TYR A 157 5.43 -19.08 16.01
C TYR A 157 5.35 -19.07 17.52
N GLY A 158 4.98 -20.21 18.08
CA GLY A 158 5.13 -20.45 19.51
C GLY A 158 5.27 -21.93 19.84
N TYR A 159 5.59 -22.16 21.10
CA TYR A 159 5.74 -23.47 21.73
C TYR A 159 4.79 -23.56 22.92
#